data_AF-A0A256YEE7-F1
#
_entry.id   AF-A0A256YEE7-F1
#
_cell.length_a   1.000
_cell.length_b   1.000
_cell.length_c   1.000
_cell.angle_alpha   90.00
_cell.angle_beta   90.00
_cell.angle_gamma   90.00
#
_symmetry.space_group_name_H-M   'P 1'
#
loop_
_entity.id
_entity.type
_entity.pdbx_description
1 polymer ?
#
loop_
_entity_poly.entity_id
_entity_poly.type
_entity_poly.pdbx_seq_one_letter_code
_entity_poly.pdbx_strand_id
1 'polypeptide(L)'
;IRVNPIVVLRNPLCPRCGKRMKSMGRNKGFKCPKCGFKSRDLRKIKQIVKRDLRPGWYEPPPRVFKHLMKPIKRFGKEKKYFPRTYNPKNFIWVNNRLIL
;
A
#
# COMPACT_ATOMS: atom_id res chain seq x y z
N ILE A 1 3.23 -4.93 -10.56
CA ILE A 1 2.57 -5.11 -9.24
C ILE A 1 1.38 -4.15 -9.18
N ARG A 2 0.17 -4.63 -8.89
CA ARG A 2 -1.06 -3.80 -8.81
C ARG A 2 -1.71 -4.01 -7.45
N VAL A 3 -2.25 -2.95 -6.85
CA VAL A 3 -2.97 -3.03 -5.57
C VAL A 3 -4.45 -3.24 -5.87
N ASN A 4 -5.00 -4.38 -5.43
CA ASN A 4 -6.40 -4.72 -5.64
C ASN A 4 -7.31 -3.81 -4.76
N PRO A 5 -8.40 -3.23 -5.29
CA PRO A 5 -9.33 -2.46 -4.48
C PRO A 5 -10.01 -3.30 -3.41
N ILE A 6 -10.32 -2.68 -2.26
CA ILE A 6 -11.21 -3.27 -1.26
C ILE A 6 -12.64 -2.89 -1.64
N VAL A 7 -13.50 -3.88 -1.85
CA VAL A 7 -14.93 -3.65 -2.09
C VAL A 7 -15.69 -3.90 -0.80
N VAL A 8 -16.33 -2.87 -0.27
CA VAL A 8 -17.14 -2.96 0.96
C VAL A 8 -18.61 -2.74 0.62
N LEU A 9 -19.49 -3.59 1.15
CA LEU A 9 -20.93 -3.42 1.03
C LEU A 9 -21.45 -2.54 2.18
N ARG A 10 -21.98 -1.36 1.84
CA ARG A 10 -22.57 -0.42 2.80
C ARG A 10 -24.06 -0.30 2.61
N ASN A 11 -24.77 0.05 3.68
CA ASN A 11 -26.20 0.33 3.60
C ASN A 11 -26.45 1.61 2.75
N PRO A 12 -27.57 1.67 2.03
CA PRO A 12 -27.91 2.81 1.19
C PRO A 12 -28.17 4.08 2.03
N LEU A 13 -28.05 5.23 1.37
CA LEU A 13 -28.51 6.50 1.92
C LEU A 13 -30.02 6.61 1.77
N CYS A 14 -30.67 7.29 2.72
CA CYS A 14 -32.10 7.53 2.64
C CYS A 14 -32.40 8.57 1.54
N PRO A 15 -33.32 8.29 0.60
CA PRO A 15 -33.67 9.21 -0.49
C PRO A 15 -34.34 10.50 0.00
N ARG A 16 -34.93 10.51 1.22
CA ARG A 16 -35.61 11.69 1.76
C ARG A 16 -34.72 12.63 2.58
N CYS A 17 -33.74 12.10 3.30
CA CYS A 17 -32.98 12.90 4.28
C CYS A 17 -31.46 12.67 4.26
N GLY A 18 -30.96 11.85 3.33
CA GLY A 18 -29.53 11.55 3.18
C GLY A 18 -28.90 10.72 4.30
N LYS A 19 -29.60 10.44 5.42
CA LYS A 19 -29.03 9.63 6.50
C LYS A 19 -28.89 8.16 6.08
N ARG A 20 -27.79 7.51 6.47
CA ARG A 20 -27.55 6.09 6.18
C ARG A 20 -28.60 5.21 6.87
N MET A 21 -29.22 4.31 6.10
CA MET A 21 -30.32 3.48 6.57
C MET A 21 -29.83 2.29 7.41
N LYS A 22 -30.70 1.77 8.29
CA LYS A 22 -30.48 0.54 9.08
C LYS A 22 -31.18 -0.65 8.43
N SER A 23 -30.60 -1.84 8.55
CA SER A 23 -31.23 -3.10 8.08
C SER A 23 -32.46 -3.42 8.93
N MET A 24 -33.51 -3.92 8.31
CA MET A 24 -34.72 -4.41 8.99
C MET A 24 -34.71 -5.93 9.23
N GLY A 25 -33.62 -6.62 8.88
CA GLY A 25 -33.50 -8.08 8.95
C GLY A 25 -33.41 -8.73 7.57
N ARG A 26 -33.20 -10.05 7.53
CA ARG A 26 -33.07 -10.83 6.29
C ARG A 26 -34.31 -10.63 5.42
N ASN A 27 -34.13 -10.23 4.16
CA ASN A 27 -35.18 -9.99 3.16
C ASN A 27 -36.27 -8.97 3.55
N LYS A 28 -36.01 -8.13 4.56
CA LYS A 28 -36.97 -7.09 5.03
C LYS A 28 -36.59 -5.67 4.59
N GLY A 29 -35.44 -5.50 3.91
CA GLY A 29 -34.98 -4.21 3.39
C GLY A 29 -34.38 -3.30 4.46
N PHE A 30 -34.61 -1.99 4.32
CA PHE A 30 -33.96 -0.94 5.10
C PHE A 30 -34.95 0.09 5.65
N LYS A 31 -34.68 0.61 6.86
CA LYS A 31 -35.41 1.70 7.51
C LYS A 31 -34.48 2.88 7.80
N CYS A 32 -34.93 4.10 7.50
CA CYS A 32 -34.27 5.31 7.91
C CYS A 32 -34.58 5.60 9.40
N PRO A 33 -33.55 5.77 10.26
CA PRO A 33 -33.77 6.11 11.66
C PRO A 33 -34.18 7.57 11.88
N LYS A 34 -34.00 8.47 10.91
CA LYS A 34 -34.32 9.91 11.04
C LYS A 34 -35.76 10.24 10.62
N CYS A 35 -36.14 9.88 9.40
CA CYS A 35 -37.46 10.22 8.84
C CYS A 35 -38.45 9.04 8.79
N GLY A 36 -38.05 7.87 9.29
CA GLY A 36 -38.91 6.69 9.33
C GLY A 36 -39.14 5.97 7.98
N PHE A 37 -38.66 6.52 6.86
CA PHE A 37 -38.79 5.92 5.52
C PHE A 37 -38.32 4.45 5.50
N LYS A 38 -39.12 3.57 4.91
CA LYS A 38 -38.83 2.13 4.76
C LYS A 38 -38.86 1.76 3.29
N SER A 39 -37.97 0.88 2.86
CA SER A 39 -38.02 0.29 1.53
C SER A 39 -37.48 -1.14 1.57
N ARG A 40 -38.19 -2.06 0.89
CA ARG A 40 -37.81 -3.47 0.77
C ARG A 40 -36.88 -3.72 -0.42
N ASP A 41 -36.94 -2.85 -1.43
CA ASP A 41 -36.25 -3.06 -2.72
C ASP A 41 -34.82 -2.53 -2.73
N LEU A 42 -34.50 -1.62 -1.80
CA LEU A 42 -33.14 -1.10 -1.65
C LEU A 42 -32.16 -2.22 -1.29
N ARG A 43 -30.98 -2.19 -1.91
CA ARG A 43 -29.89 -3.15 -1.67
C ARG A 43 -28.68 -2.45 -1.07
N LYS A 44 -27.73 -3.23 -0.53
CA LYS A 44 -26.43 -2.71 -0.13
C LYS A 44 -25.68 -2.17 -1.36
N ILE A 45 -25.03 -1.03 -1.19
CA ILE A 45 -24.24 -0.36 -2.21
C ILE A 45 -22.79 -0.84 -2.10
N LYS A 46 -22.19 -1.22 -3.23
CA LYS A 46 -20.75 -1.51 -3.32
C LYS A 46 -19.98 -0.20 -3.28
N GLN A 47 -19.07 -0.07 -2.32
CA GLN A 47 -18.16 1.06 -2.23
C GLN A 47 -16.73 0.56 -2.39
N ILE A 48 -16.01 1.15 -3.34
CA ILE A 48 -14.58 0.91 -3.54
C ILE A 48 -13.82 1.77 -2.54
N VAL A 49 -13.08 1.12 -1.65
CA VAL A 49 -12.23 1.78 -0.65
C VAL A 49 -10.79 1.76 -1.15
N LYS A 50 -10.19 2.95 -1.26
CA LYS A 50 -8.78 3.09 -1.63
C LYS A 50 -7.92 2.57 -0.48
N ARG A 51 -6.90 1.77 -0.81
CA ARG A 51 -5.85 1.36 0.13
C ARG A 51 -4.83 2.48 0.22
N ASP A 52 -4.25 2.65 1.40
CA ASP A 52 -3.11 3.57 1.60
C ASP A 52 -1.75 2.94 1.21
N LEU A 53 -1.79 1.75 0.62
CA LEU A 53 -0.61 1.07 0.11
C LEU A 53 -0.39 1.43 -1.36
N ARG A 54 0.83 1.88 -1.68
CA ARG A 54 1.24 2.14 -3.06
C ARG A 54 1.93 0.89 -3.62
N PRO A 55 1.76 0.59 -4.91
CA PRO A 55 2.55 -0.45 -5.54
C PRO A 55 4.02 -0.02 -5.58
N GLY A 56 4.93 -0.90 -5.18
CA GLY A 56 6.37 -0.61 -5.19
C GLY A 56 7.17 -1.53 -4.28
N TRP A 57 8.47 -1.29 -4.24
CA TRP A 57 9.39 -1.93 -3.31
C TRP A 57 9.46 -1.14 -2.02
N TYR A 58 9.38 -1.84 -0.89
CA TYR A 58 9.57 -1.27 0.44
C TYR A 58 10.80 -1.91 1.06
N GLU A 59 11.77 -1.10 1.48
CA GLU A 59 12.91 -1.57 2.26
C GLU A 59 12.69 -1.29 3.75
N PRO A 60 13.15 -2.17 4.64
CA PRO A 60 13.12 -1.89 6.07
C PRO A 60 14.13 -0.78 6.43
N PRO A 61 14.20 -0.33 7.70
CA PRO A 61 15.27 0.58 8.11
C PRO A 61 16.63 -0.13 8.10
N PRO A 62 17.75 0.57 7.83
CA PRO A 62 19.10 -0.02 7.74
C PRO A 62 19.51 -0.87 8.95
N ARG A 63 19.05 -0.51 10.16
CA ARG A 63 19.37 -1.21 11.40
C ARG A 63 18.93 -2.67 11.44
N VAL A 64 17.94 -3.07 10.64
CA VAL A 64 17.43 -4.46 10.60
C VAL A 64 17.89 -5.21 9.34
N PHE A 65 18.78 -4.61 8.54
CA PHE A 65 19.32 -5.29 7.37
C PHE A 65 20.16 -6.47 7.82
N LYS A 66 19.94 -7.61 7.16
CA LYS A 66 20.78 -8.80 7.30
C LYS A 66 21.99 -8.69 6.37
N HIS A 67 23.06 -9.41 6.70
CA HIS A 67 24.29 -9.42 5.89
C HIS A 67 24.08 -9.74 4.41
N LEU A 68 23.11 -10.60 4.10
CA LEU A 68 22.80 -11.02 2.72
C LEU A 68 21.75 -10.13 2.03
N MET A 69 21.12 -9.19 2.73
CA MET A 69 20.11 -8.32 2.10
C MET A 69 20.76 -7.32 1.16
N LYS A 70 20.21 -7.21 -0.05
CA LYS A 70 20.60 -6.20 -1.05
C LYS A 70 19.70 -4.96 -0.91
N PRO A 71 20.25 -3.78 -0.57
CA PRO A 71 19.48 -2.53 -0.50
C PRO A 71 18.89 -2.12 -1.85
N ILE A 72 17.74 -1.42 -1.85
CA ILE A 72 17.06 -1.02 -3.09
C ILE A 72 17.98 -0.14 -3.95
N LYS A 73 18.78 0.73 -3.33
CA LYS A 73 19.77 1.60 -3.99
C LYS A 73 20.86 0.87 -4.79
N ARG A 74 21.03 -0.44 -4.59
CA ARG A 74 22.06 -1.25 -5.27
C ARG A 74 21.54 -1.97 -6.53
N PHE A 75 20.22 -2.09 -6.73
CA PHE A 75 19.70 -2.64 -7.98
C PHE A 75 20.13 -1.77 -9.17
N GLY A 76 20.62 -2.40 -10.24
CA GLY A 76 21.20 -1.71 -11.40
C GLY A 76 22.68 -1.33 -11.25
N LYS A 77 23.29 -1.60 -10.09
CA LYS A 77 24.73 -1.39 -9.81
C LYS A 77 25.43 -2.72 -9.51
N GLU A 78 25.03 -3.79 -10.19
CA GLU A 78 25.66 -5.10 -10.05
C GLU A 78 27.09 -5.07 -10.58
N LYS A 79 28.00 -5.77 -9.88
CA LYS A 79 29.34 -6.01 -10.40
C LYS A 79 29.21 -6.95 -11.59
N LYS A 80 29.70 -6.54 -12.76
CA LYS A 80 29.68 -7.38 -13.98
C LYS A 80 30.71 -8.51 -13.92
N TYR A 81 31.82 -8.28 -13.24
CA TYR A 81 32.90 -9.24 -13.08
C TYR A 81 33.40 -9.19 -11.63
N PHE A 82 33.79 -10.36 -11.12
CA PHE A 82 34.55 -10.45 -9.89
C PHE A 82 36.03 -10.37 -10.27
N PRO A 83 36.78 -9.35 -9.84
CA PRO A 83 38.20 -9.28 -10.16
C PRO A 83 38.89 -10.51 -9.55
N ARG A 84 39.59 -11.26 -10.41
CA ARG A 84 40.28 -12.51 -10.04
C ARG A 84 41.48 -12.24 -9.11
N THR A 85 41.99 -11.01 -9.13
CA THR A 85 43.04 -10.52 -8.25
C THR A 85 42.58 -9.23 -7.58
N TYR A 86 42.65 -9.19 -6.24
CA TYR A 86 42.42 -7.96 -5.46
C TYR A 86 43.72 -7.15 -5.49
N ASN A 87 43.74 -6.04 -6.24
CA ASN A 87 44.87 -5.11 -6.21
C ASN A 87 44.50 -3.89 -5.34
N PRO A 88 44.97 -3.80 -4.08
CA PRO A 88 44.66 -2.68 -3.19
C PRO A 88 45.29 -1.34 -3.62
N LYS A 89 46.13 -1.31 -4.65
CA LYS A 89 46.95 -0.15 -5.04
C LYS A 89 46.18 1.08 -5.57
N ASN A 90 44.86 1.02 -5.70
CA ASN A 90 44.06 2.21 -6.06
C ASN A 90 43.59 3.04 -4.85
N PHE A 91 44.00 2.69 -3.63
CA PHE A 91 43.94 3.60 -2.47
C PHE A 91 45.35 4.08 -2.15
N ILE A 92 45.87 5.00 -2.97
CA ILE A 92 47.06 5.77 -2.59
C ILE A 92 46.54 6.95 -1.76
N TRP A 93 46.72 6.88 -0.44
CA TRP A 93 46.64 8.05 0.40
C TRP A 93 47.92 8.87 0.16
N VAL A 94 47.82 9.98 -0.58
CA VAL A 94 48.86 11.01 -0.58
C VAL A 94 48.35 12.16 0.27
N ASN A 95 49.04 12.43 1.39
CA ASN A 95 48.82 13.59 2.27
C ASN A 95 47.35 13.84 2.69
N ASN A 96 46.64 12.82 3.17
CA ASN A 96 45.31 12.98 3.79
C ASN A 96 44.23 13.67 2.93
N ARG A 97 44.34 13.61 1.60
CA ARG A 97 43.32 14.11 0.68
C ARG A 97 43.12 13.15 -0.49
N LEU A 98 41.86 12.80 -0.77
CA LEU A 98 41.49 12.05 -1.97
C LEU A 98 41.71 12.96 -3.20
N ILE A 99 42.56 12.51 -4.13
CA ILE A 99 42.71 13.09 -5.46
C ILE A 99 41.92 12.17 -6.41
N LEU A 100 40.98 12.74 -7.16
CA LEU A 100 40.13 12.06 -8.14
C LEU A 100 40.92 11.60 -9.38
#